data_AF-A0A960JQC7-F1
#
_entry.id   AF-A0A960JQC7-F1
#
_cell.length_a   1.000
_cell.length_b   1.000
_cell.length_c   1.000
_cell.angle_alpha   90.00
_cell.angle_beta   90.00
_cell.angle_gamma   90.00
#
_symmetry.space_group_name_H-M   'P 1'
#
loop_
_entity.id
_entity.type
_entity.pdbx_description
1 polymer ?
#
loop_
_entity_poly.entity_id
_entity_poly.type
_entity_poly.pdbx_seq_one_letter_code
_entity_poly.pdbx_strand_id
1 'polypeptide(L)'
;MSTDTCEEVSRRDVVRGWWKPVVALSGAAVAASRLAACDVASGPVDRTTHLLRRLTFGPTPSDRSRLESKGETAWLDEQLAPTSINTSAVEGTLESMPALRMTALELDGAYPANDYGSASAQLQLAWIIRAVHSPAQLFERLVEFFSDHFNVPLDGRNGSLLKVVEDREVIRPHAVGRFADLLVASAQSPAMLLYLDNARSFANNINENYARELLELHTVGVDGGYTEDDVVATARLLTGWTINPQTFTFEFRQARHDTGPITIMGWERPSGSDY
;
A
#
# COMPACT_ATOMS: atom_id res chain seq x y z
N MET A 1 0.91 41.59 -26.56
CA MET A 1 0.25 40.28 -26.57
C MET A 1 0.96 39.44 -25.52
N SER A 2 0.35 39.30 -24.33
CA SER A 2 0.86 38.43 -23.27
C SER A 2 0.58 37.00 -23.70
N THR A 3 1.62 36.18 -23.87
CA THR A 3 1.48 34.74 -24.02
C THR A 3 1.38 34.16 -22.62
N ASP A 4 0.17 34.13 -22.06
CA ASP A 4 -0.10 33.38 -20.84
C ASP A 4 -0.06 31.89 -21.21
N THR A 5 1.08 31.24 -20.95
CA THR A 5 1.24 29.81 -21.09
C THR A 5 0.40 29.12 -20.01
N CYS A 6 -0.64 28.40 -20.41
CA CYS A 6 -1.35 27.47 -19.53
C CYS A 6 -0.35 26.38 -19.08
N GLU A 7 0.15 26.48 -17.85
CA GLU A 7 0.78 25.33 -17.18
C GLU A 7 -0.32 24.31 -16.86
N GLU A 8 -0.16 23.06 -17.31
CA GLU A 8 -1.04 21.96 -16.92
C GLU A 8 -1.02 21.81 -15.39
N VAL A 9 -2.12 22.17 -14.74
CA VAL A 9 -2.29 22.02 -13.28
C VAL A 9 -2.43 20.53 -12.98
N SER A 10 -1.42 19.95 -12.33
CA SER A 10 -1.44 18.55 -11.90
C SER A 10 -2.24 18.38 -10.61
N ARG A 11 -2.65 17.14 -10.29
CA ARG A 11 -3.26 16.81 -8.99
C ARG A 11 -2.37 17.23 -7.81
N ARG A 12 -1.05 17.28 -8.00
CA ARG A 12 -0.08 17.72 -6.99
C ARG A 12 -0.09 19.23 -6.75
N ASP A 13 -0.37 20.02 -7.77
CA ASP A 13 -0.43 21.49 -7.65
C ASP A 13 -1.65 21.93 -6.83
N VAL A 14 -2.75 21.18 -6.93
CA VAL A 14 -3.95 21.37 -6.10
C VAL A 14 -3.63 21.14 -4.61
N VAL A 15 -2.87 20.09 -4.29
CA VAL A 15 -2.51 19.75 -2.89
C VAL A 15 -1.51 20.76 -2.31
N ARG A 16 -0.51 21.22 -3.09
CA ARG A 16 0.45 22.23 -2.63
C ARG A 16 -0.19 23.57 -2.29
N GLY A 17 -1.31 23.92 -2.92
CA GLY A 17 -2.06 25.15 -2.64
C GLY A 17 -2.72 25.19 -1.26
N TRP A 18 -2.99 24.04 -0.65
CA TRP A 18 -3.74 23.93 0.61
C TRP A 18 -2.89 24.15 1.88
N TRP A 19 -1.56 24.14 1.76
CA TRP A 19 -0.64 24.12 2.90
C TRP A 19 -0.05 25.50 3.28
N LYS A 20 -0.53 26.60 2.71
CA LYS A 20 -0.16 27.94 3.19
C LYS A 20 -0.92 28.26 4.49
N PRO A 21 -0.23 28.79 5.53
CA PRO A 21 -0.87 29.07 6.81
C PRO A 21 -2.00 30.09 6.61
N VAL A 22 -3.14 29.79 7.22
CA VAL A 22 -4.41 30.51 7.10
C VAL A 22 -4.24 31.98 7.47
N VAL A 23 -4.29 32.85 6.47
CA VAL A 23 -4.90 34.19 6.58
C VAL A 23 -5.76 34.40 5.34
N ALA A 24 -7.05 34.65 5.59
CA ALA A 24 -8.13 34.95 4.64
C ALA A 24 -8.77 33.76 3.87
N LEU A 25 -10.01 33.47 4.28
CA LEU A 25 -11.05 32.62 3.68
C LEU A 25 -11.48 33.09 2.27
N SER A 26 -10.53 33.39 1.38
CA SER A 26 -10.79 33.84 0.00
C SER A 26 -10.05 33.00 -1.06
N GLY A 27 -9.24 32.03 -0.64
CA GLY A 27 -8.39 31.23 -1.54
C GLY A 27 -9.14 30.20 -2.41
N ALA A 28 -10.27 29.67 -1.94
CA ALA A 28 -11.04 28.67 -2.69
C ALA A 28 -11.60 29.23 -4.01
N ALA A 29 -12.00 30.51 -4.02
CA ALA A 29 -12.46 31.19 -5.22
C ALA A 29 -11.32 31.42 -6.23
N VAL A 30 -10.11 31.76 -5.78
CA VAL A 30 -8.98 32.07 -6.69
C VAL A 30 -8.45 30.81 -7.40
N ALA A 31 -8.44 29.66 -6.74
CA ALA A 31 -8.06 28.38 -7.36
C ALA A 31 -9.13 27.89 -8.36
N ALA A 32 -10.41 28.00 -8.00
CA ALA A 32 -11.53 27.64 -8.88
C ALA A 32 -11.61 28.54 -10.13
N SER A 33 -11.32 29.84 -10.00
CA SER A 33 -11.28 30.79 -11.12
C SER A 33 -10.13 30.53 -12.10
N ARG A 34 -8.99 29.98 -11.64
CA ARG A 34 -7.88 29.59 -12.51
C ARG A 34 -8.16 28.30 -13.28
N LEU A 35 -8.90 27.37 -12.67
CA LEU A 35 -9.32 26.12 -13.32
C LEU A 35 -10.33 26.36 -14.46
N ALA A 36 -11.18 27.40 -14.34
CA ALA A 36 -12.19 27.72 -15.36
C ALA A 36 -11.64 28.49 -16.58
N ALA A 37 -10.42 29.04 -16.49
CA ALA A 37 -9.83 29.87 -17.54
C ALA A 37 -8.84 29.13 -18.45
N CYS A 38 -8.50 27.87 -18.14
CA CYS A 38 -7.66 27.06 -19.00
C CYS A 38 -8.59 26.19 -19.85
N ASP A 39 -8.70 26.54 -21.14
CA ASP A 39 -9.24 25.62 -22.13
C ASP A 39 -8.43 24.31 -22.00
N VAL A 40 -9.06 23.25 -21.48
CA VAL A 40 -8.48 21.92 -21.54
C VAL A 40 -8.38 21.60 -23.02
N ALA A 41 -7.19 21.78 -23.58
CA ALA A 41 -6.96 21.63 -25.01
C ALA A 41 -7.50 20.27 -25.47
N SER A 42 -8.55 20.31 -26.28
CA SER A 42 -9.15 19.14 -26.91
C SER A 42 -8.28 18.70 -28.09
N GLY A 43 -7.09 18.18 -27.77
CA GLY A 43 -6.14 17.62 -28.71
C GLY A 43 -5.68 16.22 -28.28
N PRO A 44 -5.06 15.45 -29.19
CA PRO A 44 -4.46 14.18 -28.82
C PRO A 44 -3.38 14.42 -27.76
N VAL A 45 -3.53 13.76 -26.61
CA VAL A 45 -2.53 13.79 -25.52
C VAL A 45 -1.26 13.14 -26.05
N ASP A 46 -0.13 13.86 -26.04
CA ASP A 46 1.14 13.31 -26.49
C ASP A 46 1.58 12.13 -25.59
N ARG A 47 2.43 11.26 -26.14
CA ARG A 47 2.85 10.02 -25.49
C ARG A 47 3.51 10.25 -24.12
N THR A 48 4.34 11.29 -23.99
CA THR A 48 5.03 11.63 -22.75
C THR A 48 4.02 12.01 -21.67
N THR A 49 3.06 12.87 -22.00
CA THR A 49 1.97 13.25 -21.09
C THR A 49 1.13 12.05 -20.68
N HIS A 50 0.74 11.21 -21.65
CA HIS A 50 -0.09 10.05 -21.37
C HIS A 50 0.63 9.08 -20.42
N LEU A 51 1.91 8.79 -20.67
CA LEU A 51 2.71 7.91 -19.82
C LEU A 51 2.82 8.47 -18.39
N LEU A 52 3.19 9.75 -18.23
CA LEU A 52 3.33 10.33 -16.89
C LEU A 52 2.00 10.38 -16.13
N ARG A 53 0.86 10.61 -16.82
CA ARG A 53 -0.48 10.54 -16.19
C ARG A 53 -0.83 9.13 -15.69
N ARG A 54 -0.28 8.08 -16.31
CA ARG A 54 -0.52 6.69 -15.92
C ARG A 54 0.43 6.21 -14.82
N LEU A 55 1.67 6.67 -14.84
CA LEU A 55 2.74 6.15 -13.99
C LEU A 55 3.09 7.05 -12.79
N THR A 56 2.39 8.17 -12.60
CA THR A 56 2.62 9.09 -11.49
C THR A 56 1.30 9.53 -10.84
N PHE A 57 1.38 10.17 -9.68
CA PHE A 57 0.23 10.80 -9.02
C PHE A 57 -0.20 12.13 -9.67
N GLY A 58 0.52 12.57 -10.70
CA GLY A 58 0.29 13.82 -11.39
C GLY A 58 1.61 14.32 -11.99
N PRO A 59 1.74 14.42 -13.32
CA PRO A 59 2.97 14.91 -13.94
C PRO A 59 3.26 16.35 -13.51
N THR A 60 4.50 16.64 -13.16
CA THR A 60 5.01 18.01 -13.03
C THR A 60 5.85 18.40 -14.25
N PRO A 61 6.08 19.70 -14.50
CA PRO A 61 7.01 20.14 -15.56
C PRO A 61 8.42 19.53 -15.41
N SER A 62 8.88 19.32 -14.18
CA SER A 62 10.14 18.63 -13.90
C SER A 62 10.11 17.14 -14.25
N ASP A 63 8.99 16.46 -14.04
CA ASP A 63 8.85 15.04 -14.41
C ASP A 63 8.92 14.87 -15.93
N ARG A 64 8.25 15.77 -16.67
CA ARG A 64 8.31 15.81 -18.14
C ARG A 64 9.74 16.04 -18.64
N SER A 65 10.39 17.09 -18.15
CA SER A 65 11.76 17.45 -18.56
C SER A 65 12.76 16.31 -18.28
N ARG A 66 12.58 15.61 -17.15
CA ARG A 66 13.40 14.45 -16.79
C ARG A 66 13.15 13.25 -17.70
N LEU A 67 11.90 12.96 -18.05
CA LEU A 67 11.57 11.90 -18.99
C LEU A 67 12.14 12.19 -20.39
N GLU A 68 11.94 13.40 -20.90
CA GLU A 68 12.40 13.80 -22.24
C GLU A 68 13.94 13.77 -22.36
N SER A 69 14.65 14.19 -21.31
CA SER A 69 16.12 14.15 -21.28
C SER A 69 16.72 12.75 -21.13
N LYS A 70 16.07 11.85 -20.38
CA LYS A 70 16.53 10.45 -20.21
C LYS A 70 16.10 9.54 -21.36
N GLY A 71 14.95 9.82 -21.95
CA GLY A 71 14.21 8.86 -22.78
C GLY A 71 13.33 7.93 -21.96
N GLU A 72 12.24 7.45 -22.58
CA GLU A 72 11.18 6.65 -21.94
C GLU A 72 11.70 5.40 -21.21
N THR A 73 12.50 4.57 -21.89
CA THR A 73 13.01 3.31 -21.33
C THR A 73 13.90 3.55 -20.11
N ALA A 74 14.90 4.44 -20.22
CA ALA A 74 15.81 4.73 -19.12
C ALA A 74 15.10 5.40 -17.92
N TRP A 75 14.05 6.18 -18.18
CA TRP A 75 13.20 6.72 -17.12
C TRP A 75 12.40 5.61 -16.42
N LEU A 76 11.82 4.67 -17.18
CA LEU A 76 11.06 3.56 -16.62
C LEU A 76 11.94 2.61 -15.78
N ASP A 77 13.13 2.26 -16.29
CA ASP A 77 14.09 1.41 -15.58
C ASP A 77 14.50 2.03 -14.23
N GLU A 78 14.74 3.34 -14.20
CA GLU A 78 15.03 4.08 -12.98
C GLU A 78 13.85 4.07 -12.00
N GLN A 79 12.62 4.23 -12.50
CA GLN A 79 11.39 4.19 -11.69
C GLN A 79 11.09 2.80 -11.10
N LEU A 80 11.50 1.73 -11.78
CA LEU A 80 11.43 0.34 -11.30
C LEU A 80 12.61 -0.02 -10.38
N ALA A 81 13.65 0.81 -10.31
CA ALA A 81 14.77 0.70 -9.39
C ALA A 81 14.74 1.83 -8.34
N PRO A 82 13.75 1.86 -7.42
CA PRO A 82 13.52 2.98 -6.50
C PRO A 82 14.74 3.30 -5.62
N THR A 83 15.59 2.33 -5.32
CA THR A 83 16.83 2.52 -4.55
C THR A 83 17.88 3.38 -5.27
N SER A 84 17.78 3.54 -6.60
CA SER A 84 18.64 4.44 -7.37
C SER A 84 18.14 5.89 -7.37
N ILE A 85 16.93 6.14 -6.88
CA ILE A 85 16.30 7.45 -6.88
C ILE A 85 16.58 8.13 -5.53
N ASN A 86 17.09 9.37 -5.59
CA ASN A 86 17.30 10.15 -4.37
C ASN A 86 15.97 10.64 -3.78
N THR A 87 15.57 10.06 -2.65
CA THR A 87 14.36 10.43 -1.89
C THR A 87 14.66 11.19 -0.60
N SER A 88 15.90 11.62 -0.36
CA SER A 88 16.34 12.17 0.93
C SER A 88 15.54 13.39 1.40
N ALA A 89 15.11 14.26 0.49
CA ALA A 89 14.28 15.42 0.83
C ALA A 89 12.91 15.01 1.39
N VAL A 90 12.31 13.96 0.82
CA VAL A 90 11.05 13.40 1.32
C VAL A 90 11.27 12.70 2.64
N GLU A 91 12.28 11.83 2.73
CA GLU A 91 12.58 11.11 3.97
C GLU A 91 12.92 12.04 5.14
N GLY A 92 13.63 13.15 4.87
CA GLY A 92 13.88 14.21 5.85
C GLY A 92 12.61 14.91 6.33
N THR A 93 11.60 15.08 5.46
CA THR A 93 10.29 15.60 5.88
C THR A 93 9.57 14.62 6.82
N LEU A 94 9.69 13.31 6.53
CA LEU A 94 9.07 12.23 7.30
C LEU A 94 9.78 11.95 8.63
N GLU A 95 10.95 12.53 8.91
CA GLU A 95 11.62 12.42 10.22
C GLU A 95 10.75 12.97 11.37
N SER A 96 9.89 13.94 11.08
CA SER A 96 8.92 14.49 12.04
C SER A 96 7.76 13.53 12.38
N MET A 97 7.74 12.34 11.77
CA MET A 97 6.69 11.32 11.92
C MET A 97 7.28 10.05 12.54
N PRO A 98 7.49 10.02 13.86
CA PRO A 98 8.19 8.92 14.53
C PRO A 98 7.45 7.58 14.45
N ALA A 99 6.11 7.57 14.35
CA ALA A 99 5.34 6.32 14.26
C ALA A 99 5.77 5.45 13.08
N LEU A 100 6.18 6.06 11.96
CA LEU A 100 6.64 5.35 10.76
C LEU A 100 7.87 4.47 11.00
N ARG A 101 8.60 4.69 12.10
CA ARG A 101 9.86 4.00 12.43
C ARG A 101 9.75 3.13 13.68
N MET A 102 8.61 3.15 14.37
CA MET A 102 8.38 2.34 15.56
C MET A 102 8.02 0.90 15.20
N THR A 103 8.48 -0.04 16.01
CA THR A 103 8.00 -1.43 16.03
C THR A 103 6.53 -1.48 16.48
N ALA A 104 5.86 -2.60 16.22
CA ALA A 104 4.48 -2.79 16.69
C ALA A 104 4.36 -2.63 18.21
N LEU A 105 5.32 -3.14 18.98
CA LEU A 105 5.34 -3.02 20.45
C LEU A 105 5.54 -1.57 20.91
N GLU A 106 6.44 -0.81 20.27
CA GLU A 106 6.63 0.60 20.60
C GLU A 106 5.39 1.44 20.27
N LEU A 107 4.73 1.15 19.15
CA LEU A 107 3.47 1.79 18.81
C LEU A 107 2.38 1.48 19.83
N ASP A 108 2.29 0.24 20.33
CA ASP A 108 1.28 -0.17 21.33
C ASP A 108 1.46 0.58 22.65
N GLY A 109 2.73 0.78 23.05
CA GLY A 109 3.06 1.57 24.24
C GLY A 109 2.92 3.08 24.07
N ALA A 110 3.20 3.62 22.88
CA ALA A 110 3.19 5.06 22.60
C ALA A 110 1.81 5.60 22.19
N TYR A 111 0.98 4.77 21.56
CA TYR A 111 -0.30 5.13 20.96
C TYR A 111 -1.39 4.17 21.46
N PRO A 112 -2.06 4.50 22.59
CA PRO A 112 -3.02 3.58 23.21
C PRO A 112 -4.18 3.28 22.26
N ALA A 113 -4.76 2.09 22.43
CA ALA A 113 -5.94 1.66 21.68
C ALA A 113 -7.03 2.74 21.69
N ASN A 114 -7.50 3.11 20.49
CA ASN A 114 -8.44 4.19 20.18
C ASN A 114 -7.87 5.61 20.01
N ASP A 115 -6.56 5.82 20.09
CA ASP A 115 -5.92 7.06 19.59
C ASP A 115 -5.59 6.95 18.10
N TYR A 116 -6.63 6.97 17.27
CA TYR A 116 -6.50 6.94 15.81
C TYR A 116 -5.89 8.23 15.23
N GLY A 117 -5.66 9.25 16.06
CA GLY A 117 -5.24 10.58 15.62
C GLY A 117 -3.74 10.76 15.39
N SER A 118 -2.89 9.83 15.83
CA SER A 118 -1.44 10.07 15.92
C SER A 118 -0.60 9.14 15.05
N ALA A 119 -0.73 7.81 15.12
CA ALA A 119 0.01 6.88 14.25
C ALA A 119 -0.58 6.77 12.84
N SER A 120 -1.91 6.58 12.73
CA SER A 120 -2.59 6.52 11.43
C SER A 120 -2.50 7.84 10.67
N ALA A 121 -2.65 8.97 11.36
CA ALA A 121 -2.53 10.28 10.73
C ALA A 121 -1.11 10.50 10.16
N GLN A 122 -0.07 10.04 10.87
CA GLN A 122 1.31 10.07 10.35
C GLN A 122 1.46 9.20 9.09
N LEU A 123 0.89 8.00 9.06
CA LEU A 123 0.93 7.14 7.87
C LEU A 123 0.18 7.77 6.68
N GLN A 124 -1.05 8.25 6.90
CA GLN A 124 -1.85 8.91 5.88
C GLN A 124 -1.14 10.15 5.32
N LEU A 125 -0.56 10.96 6.20
CA LEU A 125 0.20 12.13 5.79
C LEU A 125 1.48 11.76 5.04
N ALA A 126 2.16 10.68 5.45
CA ALA A 126 3.34 10.18 4.75
C ALA A 126 3.01 9.73 3.31
N TRP A 127 1.87 9.06 3.10
CA TRP A 127 1.40 8.72 1.75
C TRP A 127 1.16 9.97 0.90
N ILE A 128 0.51 11.01 1.44
CA ILE A 128 0.30 12.27 0.72
C ILE A 128 1.62 12.95 0.38
N ILE A 129 2.54 13.06 1.35
CA ILE A 129 3.84 13.68 1.14
C ILE A 129 4.62 12.94 0.05
N ARG A 130 4.65 11.60 0.09
CA ARG A 130 5.33 10.79 -0.91
C ARG A 130 4.67 10.90 -2.28
N ALA A 131 3.34 10.84 -2.37
CA ALA A 131 2.60 11.04 -3.61
C ALA A 131 2.93 12.40 -4.26
N VAL A 132 3.01 13.47 -3.47
CA VAL A 132 3.23 14.84 -3.96
C VAL A 132 4.70 15.15 -4.23
N HIS A 133 5.62 14.65 -3.41
CA HIS A 133 7.01 15.10 -3.39
C HIS A 133 8.03 14.04 -3.79
N SER A 134 7.70 12.74 -3.77
CA SER A 134 8.66 11.70 -4.13
C SER A 134 8.99 11.72 -5.62
N PRO A 135 10.28 11.72 -5.99
CA PRO A 135 10.70 11.50 -7.37
C PRO A 135 10.59 10.03 -7.83
N ALA A 136 10.30 9.09 -6.91
CA ALA A 136 10.05 7.68 -7.20
C ALA A 136 8.55 7.42 -7.41
N GLN A 137 7.96 8.08 -8.40
CA GLN A 137 6.51 8.12 -8.58
C GLN A 137 5.85 6.79 -8.91
N LEU A 138 6.48 5.98 -9.76
CA LEU A 138 5.94 4.66 -10.07
C LEU A 138 5.98 3.76 -8.83
N PHE A 139 7.04 3.85 -8.03
CA PHE A 139 7.14 3.10 -6.78
C PHE A 139 6.02 3.46 -5.81
N GLU A 140 5.76 4.75 -5.57
CA GLU A 140 4.65 5.17 -4.71
C GLU A 140 3.28 4.72 -5.26
N ARG A 141 3.15 4.67 -6.60
CA ARG A 141 1.95 4.19 -7.27
C ARG A 141 1.69 2.70 -7.05
N LEU A 142 2.76 1.90 -7.08
CA LEU A 142 2.71 0.46 -6.80
C LEU A 142 2.47 0.20 -5.32
N VAL A 143 3.05 0.99 -4.42
CA VAL A 143 2.78 0.91 -2.99
C VAL A 143 1.30 1.15 -2.69
N GLU A 144 0.68 2.19 -3.26
CA GLU A 144 -0.77 2.39 -3.07
C GLU A 144 -1.57 1.24 -3.69
N PHE A 145 -1.24 0.82 -4.91
CA PHE A 145 -1.93 -0.30 -5.57
C PHE A 145 -1.91 -1.57 -4.71
N PHE A 146 -0.74 -1.95 -4.16
CA PHE A 146 -0.63 -3.15 -3.35
C PHE A 146 -1.19 -2.97 -1.93
N SER A 147 -1.14 -1.76 -1.37
CA SER A 147 -1.82 -1.48 -0.10
C SER A 147 -3.35 -1.54 -0.23
N ASP A 148 -3.90 -1.29 -1.42
CA ASP A 148 -5.33 -1.48 -1.73
C ASP A 148 -5.65 -2.95 -2.05
N HIS A 149 -4.81 -3.60 -2.85
CA HIS A 149 -4.95 -5.03 -3.18
C HIS A 149 -4.90 -5.93 -1.94
N PHE A 150 -4.03 -5.62 -0.98
CA PHE A 150 -3.94 -6.28 0.33
C PHE A 150 -4.48 -5.37 1.44
N ASN A 151 -5.67 -4.79 1.22
CA ASN A 151 -6.25 -3.82 2.15
C ASN A 151 -6.39 -4.37 3.57
N VAL A 152 -5.84 -3.62 4.53
CA VAL A 152 -6.14 -3.73 5.95
C VAL A 152 -6.67 -2.36 6.40
N PRO A 153 -7.88 -2.28 6.98
CA PRO A 153 -8.45 -1.01 7.38
C PRO A 153 -7.66 -0.38 8.53
N LEU A 154 -7.67 0.95 8.58
CA LEU A 154 -7.00 1.73 9.63
C LEU A 154 -7.82 1.83 10.93
N ASP A 155 -9.00 1.22 10.99
CA ASP A 155 -9.88 1.22 12.16
C ASP A 155 -9.80 -0.10 12.95
N GLY A 156 -10.48 -0.12 14.10
CA GLY A 156 -10.54 -1.29 14.97
C GLY A 156 -9.33 -1.48 15.88
N ARG A 157 -9.40 -2.52 16.74
CA ARG A 157 -8.34 -2.82 17.72
C ARG A 157 -7.10 -3.33 16.97
N ASN A 158 -6.03 -2.53 17.00
CA ASN A 158 -4.71 -2.78 16.41
C ASN A 158 -4.57 -2.59 14.89
N GLY A 159 -5.66 -2.29 14.16
CA GLY A 159 -5.61 -2.07 12.70
C GLY A 159 -4.75 -0.86 12.32
N SER A 160 -4.96 0.27 13.00
CA SER A 160 -4.16 1.49 12.85
C SER A 160 -2.67 1.28 13.07
N LEU A 161 -2.32 0.57 14.16
CA LEU A 161 -0.95 0.31 14.58
C LEU A 161 -0.22 -0.61 13.61
N LEU A 162 -0.82 -1.77 13.32
CA LEU A 162 -0.17 -2.80 12.53
C LEU A 162 -0.11 -2.42 11.05
N LYS A 163 -1.01 -1.56 10.56
CA LYS A 163 -0.93 -1.03 9.19
C LYS A 163 0.32 -0.17 8.96
N VAL A 164 0.80 0.55 9.98
CA VAL A 164 2.06 1.33 9.87
C VAL A 164 3.25 0.39 9.66
N VAL A 165 3.27 -0.71 10.42
CA VAL A 165 4.32 -1.74 10.31
C VAL A 165 4.21 -2.47 8.97
N GLU A 166 3.00 -2.82 8.56
CA GLU A 166 2.72 -3.51 7.29
C GLU A 166 3.07 -2.66 6.06
N ASP A 167 2.80 -1.34 6.05
CA ASP A 167 3.29 -0.45 4.98
C ASP A 167 4.82 -0.51 4.88
N ARG A 168 5.52 -0.39 6.00
CA ARG A 168 6.99 -0.35 6.06
C ARG A 168 7.66 -1.68 5.71
N GLU A 169 7.14 -2.78 6.24
CA GLU A 169 7.83 -4.08 6.26
C GLU A 169 7.28 -5.08 5.24
N VAL A 170 6.06 -4.87 4.76
CA VAL A 170 5.39 -5.76 3.80
C VAL A 170 5.22 -5.08 2.46
N ILE A 171 4.45 -3.99 2.37
CA ILE A 171 4.10 -3.40 1.08
C ILE A 171 5.31 -2.78 0.40
N ARG A 172 5.99 -1.84 1.07
CA ARG A 172 7.07 -1.06 0.45
C ARG A 172 8.26 -1.91 -0.03
N PRO A 173 8.78 -2.89 0.74
CA PRO A 173 9.93 -3.68 0.31
C PRO A 173 9.61 -4.58 -0.89
N HIS A 174 8.34 -4.92 -1.11
CA HIS A 174 7.92 -5.88 -2.15
C HIS A 174 7.17 -5.23 -3.32
N ALA A 175 6.91 -3.92 -3.31
CA ALA A 175 6.09 -3.24 -4.31
C ALA A 175 6.60 -3.33 -5.76
N VAL A 176 7.90 -3.55 -5.97
CA VAL A 176 8.51 -3.78 -7.30
C VAL A 176 9.08 -5.20 -7.45
N GLY A 177 8.77 -6.08 -6.49
CA GLY A 177 9.30 -7.44 -6.41
C GLY A 177 8.38 -8.49 -7.04
N ARG A 178 8.55 -9.73 -6.63
CA ARG A 178 7.68 -10.83 -7.06
C ARG A 178 6.39 -10.79 -6.27
N PHE A 179 5.26 -10.93 -6.98
CA PHE A 179 3.94 -11.01 -6.35
C PHE A 179 3.84 -12.12 -5.30
N ALA A 180 4.42 -13.30 -5.56
CA ALA A 180 4.41 -14.41 -4.62
C ALA A 180 5.10 -14.07 -3.28
N ASP A 181 6.18 -13.30 -3.31
CA ASP A 181 6.91 -12.91 -2.11
C ASP A 181 6.08 -11.90 -1.29
N LEU A 182 5.45 -10.93 -1.97
CA LEU A 182 4.49 -10.01 -1.34
C LEU A 182 3.28 -10.73 -0.75
N LEU A 183 2.72 -11.72 -1.47
CA LEU A 183 1.58 -12.51 -1.02
C LEU A 183 1.89 -13.22 0.29
N VAL A 184 3.03 -13.90 0.38
CA VAL A 184 3.47 -14.58 1.61
C VAL A 184 3.73 -13.56 2.73
N ALA A 185 4.40 -12.45 2.43
CA ALA A 185 4.67 -11.40 3.41
C ALA A 185 3.37 -10.79 3.98
N SER A 186 2.37 -10.54 3.12
CA SER A 186 1.04 -10.08 3.53
C SER A 186 0.32 -11.12 4.38
N ALA A 187 0.37 -12.40 3.96
CA ALA A 187 -0.28 -13.50 4.67
C ALA A 187 0.30 -13.77 6.07
N GLN A 188 1.58 -13.48 6.26
CA GLN A 188 2.24 -13.57 7.56
C GLN A 188 2.15 -12.25 8.36
N SER A 189 1.65 -11.16 7.76
CA SER A 189 1.60 -9.87 8.44
C SER A 189 0.62 -9.92 9.62
N PRO A 190 1.01 -9.44 10.81
CA PRO A 190 0.10 -9.34 11.95
C PRO A 190 -1.16 -8.52 11.65
N ALA A 191 -1.04 -7.51 10.79
CA ALA A 191 -2.16 -6.68 10.34
C ALA A 191 -3.24 -7.52 9.63
N MET A 192 -2.84 -8.31 8.62
CA MET A 192 -3.75 -9.17 7.86
C MET A 192 -4.32 -10.32 8.71
N LEU A 193 -3.47 -10.93 9.54
CA LEU A 193 -3.87 -12.04 10.42
C LEU A 193 -4.93 -11.63 11.45
N LEU A 194 -4.91 -10.39 11.96
CA LEU A 194 -5.98 -9.87 12.81
C LEU A 194 -7.20 -9.46 12.01
N TYR A 195 -7.02 -8.77 10.88
CA TYR A 195 -8.14 -8.25 10.10
C TYR A 195 -9.07 -9.36 9.61
N LEU A 196 -8.50 -10.46 9.11
CA LEU A 196 -9.25 -11.59 8.59
C LEU A 196 -9.35 -12.76 9.58
N ASP A 197 -9.13 -12.47 10.87
CA ASP A 197 -9.30 -13.36 12.02
C ASP A 197 -8.47 -14.67 11.99
N ASN A 198 -7.51 -14.80 11.07
CA ASN A 198 -6.69 -16.01 10.96
C ASN A 198 -5.79 -16.23 12.18
N ALA A 199 -5.43 -15.17 12.92
CA ALA A 199 -4.69 -15.30 14.17
C ALA A 199 -5.39 -16.18 15.22
N ARG A 200 -6.71 -16.42 15.08
CA ARG A 200 -7.55 -17.28 15.92
C ARG A 200 -7.95 -18.59 15.22
N SER A 201 -7.44 -18.87 14.02
CA SER A 201 -7.68 -20.10 13.26
C SER A 201 -6.70 -21.19 13.69
N PHE A 202 -7.23 -22.32 14.14
CA PHE A 202 -6.44 -23.46 14.58
C PHE A 202 -7.17 -24.78 14.30
N ALA A 203 -6.48 -25.91 14.34
CA ALA A 203 -6.97 -27.20 13.81
C ALA A 203 -8.37 -27.62 14.30
N ASN A 204 -8.74 -27.33 15.56
CA ASN A 204 -10.06 -27.63 16.12
C ASN A 204 -11.03 -26.43 16.16
N ASN A 205 -10.68 -25.31 15.52
CA ASN A 205 -11.51 -24.12 15.33
C ASN A 205 -11.02 -23.35 14.09
N ILE A 206 -11.35 -23.88 12.92
CA ILE A 206 -10.93 -23.33 11.63
C ILE A 206 -11.77 -22.07 11.34
N ASN A 207 -11.10 -21.02 10.90
CA ASN A 207 -11.75 -19.83 10.34
C ASN A 207 -11.40 -19.73 8.85
N GLU A 208 -12.42 -19.78 8.01
CA GLU A 208 -12.29 -19.76 6.55
C GLU A 208 -12.16 -18.35 5.96
N ASN A 209 -12.43 -17.30 6.75
CA ASN A 209 -12.51 -15.93 6.26
C ASN A 209 -11.24 -15.57 5.47
N TYR A 210 -10.06 -15.71 6.07
CA TYR A 210 -8.83 -15.38 5.37
C TYR A 210 -8.57 -16.26 4.14
N ALA A 211 -8.85 -17.56 4.23
CA ALA A 211 -8.65 -18.48 3.11
C ALA A 211 -9.54 -18.13 1.91
N ARG A 212 -10.78 -17.71 2.16
CA ARG A 212 -11.71 -17.26 1.13
C ARG A 212 -11.18 -16.00 0.47
N GLU A 213 -10.83 -14.99 1.24
CA GLU A 213 -10.29 -13.73 0.71
C GLU A 213 -8.95 -13.93 -0.04
N LEU A 214 -8.11 -14.85 0.44
CA LEU A 214 -6.86 -15.22 -0.22
C LEU A 214 -7.10 -15.73 -1.64
N LEU A 215 -8.06 -16.64 -1.82
CA LEU A 215 -8.43 -17.18 -3.14
C LEU A 215 -9.19 -16.12 -3.96
N GLU A 216 -10.24 -15.55 -3.38
CA GLU A 216 -11.22 -14.72 -4.07
C GLU A 216 -10.71 -13.32 -4.43
N LEU A 217 -10.15 -12.59 -3.46
CA LEU A 217 -9.77 -11.19 -3.67
C LEU A 217 -8.29 -11.03 -3.97
N HIS A 218 -7.44 -11.87 -3.38
CA HIS A 218 -6.00 -11.64 -3.43
C HIS A 218 -5.28 -12.41 -4.52
N THR A 219 -5.82 -13.51 -5.06
CA THR A 219 -5.07 -14.36 -6.00
C THR A 219 -5.83 -14.71 -7.28
N VAL A 220 -6.77 -15.64 -7.24
CA VAL A 220 -7.35 -16.26 -8.44
C VAL A 220 -8.63 -15.58 -8.91
N GLY A 221 -9.30 -14.80 -8.06
CA GLY A 221 -10.56 -14.14 -8.38
C GLY A 221 -11.77 -15.02 -8.07
N VAL A 222 -12.94 -14.40 -7.90
CA VAL A 222 -14.23 -15.10 -7.63
C VAL A 222 -14.58 -16.17 -8.66
N ASP A 223 -14.22 -15.96 -9.92
CA ASP A 223 -14.41 -16.93 -11.02
C ASP A 223 -13.14 -17.75 -11.31
N GLY A 224 -12.21 -17.82 -10.36
CA GLY A 224 -10.89 -18.45 -10.50
C GLY A 224 -10.89 -19.99 -10.54
N GLY A 225 -12.07 -20.62 -10.44
CA GLY A 225 -12.24 -22.07 -10.56
C GLY A 225 -11.93 -22.86 -9.29
N TYR A 226 -11.74 -22.20 -8.15
CA TYR A 226 -11.70 -22.87 -6.84
C TYR A 226 -13.11 -23.25 -6.39
N THR A 227 -13.18 -24.22 -5.49
CA THR A 227 -14.41 -24.73 -4.88
C THR A 227 -14.47 -24.37 -3.40
N GLU A 228 -15.62 -24.57 -2.77
CA GLU A 228 -15.73 -24.44 -1.32
C GLU A 228 -14.78 -25.39 -0.58
N ASP A 229 -14.53 -26.60 -1.11
CA ASP A 229 -13.57 -27.54 -0.55
C ASP A 229 -12.13 -26.98 -0.58
N ASP A 230 -11.78 -26.21 -1.62
CA ASP A 230 -10.48 -25.52 -1.70
C ASP A 230 -10.36 -24.41 -0.65
N VAL A 231 -11.44 -23.70 -0.35
CA VAL A 231 -11.48 -22.70 0.74
C VAL A 231 -11.21 -23.37 2.07
N VAL A 232 -11.92 -24.46 2.38
CA VAL A 232 -11.74 -25.23 3.62
C VAL A 232 -10.32 -25.80 3.70
N ALA A 233 -9.80 -26.37 2.61
CA ALA A 233 -8.45 -26.90 2.55
C ALA A 233 -7.37 -25.82 2.75
N THR A 234 -7.57 -24.64 2.16
CA THR A 234 -6.70 -23.47 2.36
C THR A 234 -6.78 -22.95 3.79
N ALA A 235 -7.97 -22.92 4.40
CA ALA A 235 -8.15 -22.54 5.80
C ALA A 235 -7.40 -23.50 6.74
N ARG A 236 -7.46 -24.81 6.46
CA ARG A 236 -6.68 -25.84 7.16
C ARG A 236 -5.17 -25.61 7.01
N LEU A 237 -4.69 -25.28 5.81
CA LEU A 237 -3.28 -24.94 5.56
C LEU A 237 -2.81 -23.72 6.37
N LEU A 238 -3.69 -22.74 6.60
CA LEU A 238 -3.35 -21.50 7.32
C LEU A 238 -3.48 -21.60 8.84
N THR A 239 -4.02 -22.71 9.37
CA THR A 239 -4.16 -22.90 10.83
C THR A 239 -2.82 -22.81 11.56
N GLY A 240 -2.83 -22.25 12.77
CA GLY A 240 -1.62 -22.12 13.59
C GLY A 240 -0.73 -20.94 13.22
N TRP A 241 -0.98 -20.24 12.10
CA TRP A 241 -0.42 -18.92 11.82
C TRP A 241 -1.08 -17.91 12.77
N THR A 242 -0.29 -17.30 13.65
CA THR A 242 -0.82 -16.44 14.70
C THR A 242 0.17 -15.32 15.01
N ILE A 243 -0.09 -14.59 16.08
CA ILE A 243 0.68 -13.42 16.49
C ILE A 243 1.18 -13.67 17.92
N ASN A 244 2.46 -13.38 18.15
CA ASN A 244 3.02 -13.35 19.48
C ASN A 244 2.45 -12.13 20.24
N PRO A 245 1.72 -12.32 21.36
CA PRO A 245 1.03 -11.22 22.04
C PRO A 245 1.97 -10.28 22.81
N GLN A 246 3.25 -10.60 22.95
CA GLN A 246 4.24 -9.76 23.61
C GLN A 246 5.03 -8.89 22.61
N THR A 247 5.20 -9.35 21.38
CA THR A 247 5.98 -8.64 20.35
C THR A 247 5.14 -8.10 19.21
N PHE A 248 3.89 -8.55 19.09
CA PHE A 248 2.99 -8.29 17.96
C PHE A 248 3.58 -8.71 16.60
N THR A 249 4.43 -9.73 16.58
CA THR A 249 5.02 -10.30 15.36
C THR A 249 4.37 -11.61 14.98
N PHE A 250 4.54 -12.03 13.72
CA PHE A 250 4.15 -13.35 13.24
C PHE A 250 4.73 -14.48 14.11
N GLU A 251 3.94 -15.52 14.33
CA GLU A 251 4.35 -16.75 14.98
C GLU A 251 3.60 -17.94 14.36
N PHE A 252 4.32 -19.00 13.98
CA PHE A 252 3.70 -20.27 13.64
C PHE A 252 3.68 -21.20 14.86
N ARG A 253 2.49 -21.65 15.27
CA ARG A 253 2.30 -22.60 16.37
C ARG A 253 1.93 -23.98 15.84
N GLN A 254 2.92 -24.86 15.71
CA GLN A 254 2.73 -26.22 15.20
C GLN A 254 1.64 -27.01 15.94
N ALA A 255 1.54 -26.87 17.27
CA ALA A 255 0.51 -27.54 18.08
C ALA A 255 -0.94 -27.09 17.75
N ARG A 256 -1.11 -26.00 16.99
CA ARG A 256 -2.41 -25.47 16.54
C ARG A 256 -2.67 -25.73 15.05
N HIS A 257 -1.73 -26.35 14.35
CA HIS A 257 -1.80 -26.55 12.91
C HIS A 257 -2.47 -27.88 12.55
N ASP A 258 -3.34 -27.86 11.56
CA ASP A 258 -3.91 -29.05 10.94
C ASP A 258 -2.86 -29.71 10.04
N THR A 259 -2.51 -30.95 10.34
CA THR A 259 -1.54 -31.78 9.60
C THR A 259 -2.20 -32.91 8.81
N GLY A 260 -3.53 -32.86 8.68
CA GLY A 260 -4.27 -33.79 7.85
C GLY A 260 -4.03 -33.53 6.35
N PRO A 261 -4.36 -34.49 5.49
CA PRO A 261 -4.22 -34.30 4.06
C PRO A 261 -5.17 -33.18 3.58
N ILE A 262 -4.71 -32.42 2.60
CA ILE A 262 -5.48 -31.38 1.91
C ILE A 262 -5.17 -31.41 0.41
N THR A 263 -6.16 -31.01 -0.39
CA THR A 263 -6.03 -30.75 -1.81
C THR A 263 -6.55 -29.35 -2.06
N ILE A 264 -5.79 -28.52 -2.76
CA ILE A 264 -6.15 -27.15 -3.13
C ILE A 264 -5.88 -27.01 -4.62
N MET A 265 -6.92 -26.92 -5.44
CA MET A 265 -6.83 -26.74 -6.90
C MET A 265 -5.87 -27.72 -7.59
N GLY A 266 -5.86 -28.97 -7.14
CA GLY A 266 -4.98 -30.03 -7.65
C GLY A 266 -3.56 -30.06 -7.06
N TRP A 267 -3.18 -29.10 -6.22
CA TRP A 267 -2.01 -29.22 -5.34
C TRP A 267 -2.36 -30.04 -4.10
N GLU A 268 -1.49 -30.94 -3.69
CA GLU A 268 -1.73 -31.84 -2.57
C GLU A 268 -0.67 -31.70 -1.49
N ARG A 269 -1.11 -31.73 -0.23
CA ARG A 269 -0.24 -31.91 0.94
C ARG A 269 -0.59 -33.24 1.63
N PRO A 270 0.35 -34.19 1.73
CA PRO A 270 0.09 -35.45 2.43
C PRO A 270 -0.02 -35.22 3.94
N SER A 271 -0.53 -36.22 4.67
CA SER A 271 -0.59 -36.13 6.13
C SER A 271 0.80 -36.13 6.76
N GLY A 272 0.99 -35.33 7.81
CA GLY A 272 2.22 -35.32 8.60
C GLY A 272 3.42 -34.63 7.93
N SER A 273 3.21 -33.92 6.81
CA SER A 273 4.22 -32.99 6.31
C SER A 273 4.35 -31.81 7.27
N ASP A 274 5.58 -31.49 7.67
CA ASP A 274 5.87 -30.22 8.33
C ASP A 274 5.67 -29.05 7.35
N TYR A 275 5.47 -27.86 7.93
CA TYR A 275 5.23 -26.56 7.30
C TYR A 275 6.14 -26.24 6.11
#